data_AF-A0A0F9NIR2-F1
#
_entry.id   AF-A0A0F9NIR2-F1
#
_cell.length_a   1.000
_cell.length_b   1.000
_cell.length_c   1.000
_cell.angle_alpha   90.00
_cell.angle_beta   90.00
_cell.angle_gamma   90.00
#
_symmetry.space_group_name_H-M   'P 1'
#
loop_
_entity.id
_entity.type
_entity.pdbx_description
1 polymer ?
#
loop_
_entity_poly.entity_id
_entity_poly.type
_entity_poly.pdbx_seq_one_letter_code
_entity_poly.pdbx_strand_id
1 'polypeptide(L)' 'MADTKIELKCEIQLSQHCGPTPTAWRWGWEIRGLVGCSVYGQTHYESRSAAVRNARLWAKRFGLTVTRAFLPEFRDDG' A
#
# COMPACT_ATOMS: atom_id res chain seq x y z
N MET A 1 -16.56 -20.62 24.25
CA MET A 1 -15.89 -20.89 22.96
C MET A 1 -15.33 -19.56 22.48
N ALA A 2 -14.00 -19.38 22.45
CA ALA A 2 -13.38 -18.15 21.98
C ALA A 2 -13.26 -18.23 20.46
N ASP A 3 -14.08 -17.46 19.75
CA ASP A 3 -14.05 -17.25 18.31
C ASP A 3 -12.67 -16.67 17.96
N THR A 4 -11.71 -17.54 17.66
CA THR A 4 -10.33 -17.12 17.42
C THR A 4 -10.27 -16.64 15.97
N LYS A 5 -10.81 -15.44 15.72
CA LYS A 5 -10.67 -14.77 14.42
C LYS A 5 -9.19 -14.59 14.17
N ILE A 6 -8.66 -15.33 13.20
CA ILE A 6 -7.31 -15.15 12.71
C ILE A 6 -7.29 -13.82 11.96
N GLU A 7 -6.85 -12.76 12.63
CA GLU A 7 -6.58 -11.48 11.97
C GLU A 7 -5.32 -11.61 11.13
N LEU A 8 -5.49 -11.66 9.81
CA LEU A 8 -4.38 -11.66 8.88
C LEU A 8 -3.80 -10.24 8.80
N LYS A 9 -2.63 -10.07 9.42
CA LYS A 9 -1.90 -8.81 9.45
C LYS A 9 -1.13 -8.60 8.16
N CYS A 10 -1.13 -7.35 7.67
CA CYS A 10 -0.39 -6.97 6.47
C CYS A 10 0.29 -5.61 6.63
N GLU A 11 1.30 -5.38 5.80
CA GLU A 11 2.04 -4.14 5.72
C GLU A 11 1.83 -3.50 4.34
N ILE A 12 1.63 -2.18 4.29
CA ILE A 12 1.60 -1.43 3.03
C ILE A 12 2.97 -0.82 2.82
N GLN A 13 3.63 -1.17 1.73
CA GLN A 13 4.86 -0.55 1.26
C GLN A 13 4.53 0.37 0.08
N LEU A 14 4.98 1.62 0.13
CA LEU A 14 4.87 2.53 -1.00
C LEU A 14 6.14 2.49 -1.85
N SER A 15 5.97 2.69 -3.15
CA SER A 15 7.07 2.89 -4.11
C SER A 15 6.82 4.17 -4.90
N GLN A 16 7.89 4.90 -5.22
CA GLN A 16 7.83 6.05 -6.10
C GLN A 16 8.53 5.67 -7.41
N HIS A 17 7.87 5.92 -8.54
CA HIS A 17 8.39 5.64 -9.87
C HIS A 17 8.45 6.94 -10.66
N CYS A 18 9.51 7.14 -11.43
CA CYS A 18 9.56 8.19 -12.43
C CYS A 18 8.52 7.89 -13.50
N GLY A 19 7.56 8.79 -13.70
CA GLY A 19 6.64 8.70 -14.83
C GLY A 19 7.36 8.90 -16.17
N PRO A 20 6.67 8.66 -17.30
CA PRO A 20 7.23 8.87 -18.63
C PRO A 20 7.60 10.33 -18.92
N THR A 21 7.12 11.28 -18.10
CA THR A 21 7.57 12.68 -18.09
C THR A 21 8.37 12.97 -16.82
N PRO A 22 9.49 13.72 -16.90
CA PRO A 22 10.37 14.02 -15.75
C PRO A 22 9.69 14.74 -14.58
N THR A 23 8.53 15.36 -14.83
CA THR A 23 7.76 16.14 -13.86
C THR A 23 6.60 15.38 -13.24
N ALA A 24 6.29 14.16 -13.70
CA ALA A 24 5.19 13.37 -13.16
C ALA A 24 5.74 12.24 -12.29
N TRP A 25 6.04 12.54 -11.02
CA TRP A 25 6.27 11.49 -10.03
C TRP A 25 4.99 10.69 -9.84
N ARG A 26 5.13 9.37 -9.81
CA ARG A 26 4.00 8.46 -9.68
C ARG A 26 4.20 7.54 -8.49
N TRP A 27 3.17 7.44 -7.65
CA TRP A 27 3.16 6.59 -6.46
C TRP A 27 2.53 5.24 -6.77
N GLY A 28 3.13 4.16 -6.31
CA GLY A 28 2.59 2.81 -6.29
C GLY A 28 2.49 2.28 -4.86
N TRP A 29 1.83 1.14 -4.69
CA TRP A 29 1.76 0.46 -3.40
C TRP A 29 1.82 -1.06 -3.55
N GLU A 30 2.37 -1.71 -2.52
CA GLU A 30 2.39 -3.16 -2.34
C GLU A 30 1.81 -3.46 -0.94
N ILE A 31 0.86 -4.40 -0.87
CA ILE A 31 0.40 -4.98 0.41
C ILE A 31 1.15 -6.29 0.60
N ARG A 32 2.02 -6.36 1.61
CA ARG A 32 2.77 -7.54 1.99
C ARG A 32 2.04 -8.22 3.14
N GLY A 33 1.40 -9.36 2.88
CA GLY A 33 0.85 -10.21 3.93
C GLY A 33 1.97 -10.91 4.70
N LEU A 34 1.78 -11.15 6.00
CA LEU A 34 2.75 -11.92 6.82
C LEU A 34 2.92 -13.38 6.36
N VAL A 35 2.01 -13.90 5.51
CA VAL A 35 1.99 -15.29 5.03
C VAL A 35 2.22 -15.35 3.52
N GLY A 36 3.31 -14.76 3.02
CA GLY A 36 3.79 -14.96 1.65
C GLY A 36 2.92 -14.42 0.50
N CYS A 37 1.74 -13.86 0.79
CA CYS A 37 0.87 -13.24 -0.21
C CYS A 37 1.18 -11.73 -0.31
N SER A 38 1.89 -11.33 -1.37
CA SER A 38 2.00 -9.92 -1.76
C SER A 38 0.95 -9.58 -2.81
N VAL A 39 0.21 -8.50 -2.61
CA VAL A 39 -0.67 -7.89 -3.62
C VAL A 39 -0.07 -6.57 -4.06
N TYR A 40 0.07 -6.39 -5.36
CA TYR A 40 0.66 -5.18 -5.95
C TYR A 40 -0.40 -4.35 -6.64
N GLY A 41 -0.43 -3.05 -6.36
CA GLY A 41 -1.19 -2.07 -7.11
C GLY A 41 -0.25 -1.19 -7.93
N GLN A 42 -0.10 -1.50 -9.23
CA GLN A 42 0.67 -0.67 -10.18
C GLN A 42 -0.13 0.53 -10.71
N THR A 43 -1.31 0.81 -10.16
CA THR A 43 -2.02 2.03 -10.49
C THR A 43 -1.17 3.20 -10.03
N HIS A 44 -0.74 4.01 -10.96
CA HIS A 44 0.12 5.12 -10.66
C HIS A 44 -0.70 6.28 -10.10
N TYR A 45 -0.50 6.64 -8.83
CA TYR A 45 -1.20 7.74 -8.18
C TYR A 45 -0.36 9.02 -8.22
N GLU A 46 -1.03 10.15 -8.41
CA GLU A 46 -0.40 11.48 -8.42
C GLU A 46 0.03 11.93 -7.02
N SER A 47 -0.53 11.33 -5.96
CA SER A 47 -0.15 11.63 -4.58
C SER A 47 0.00 10.38 -3.72
N ARG A 48 0.89 10.49 -2.72
CA ARG A 48 1.09 9.52 -1.65
C ARG A 48 -0.21 9.16 -0.94
N SER A 49 -1.00 10.17 -0.60
CA SER A 49 -2.28 10.00 0.09
C SER A 49 -3.29 9.19 -0.73
N ALA A 50 -3.32 9.39 -2.05
CA ALA A 50 -4.17 8.59 -2.94
C ALA A 50 -3.71 7.12 -3.01
N ALA A 51 -2.40 6.87 -3.07
CA ALA A 51 -1.84 5.52 -3.04
C ALA A 51 -2.18 4.79 -1.72
N VAL A 52 -1.96 5.43 -0.57
CA VAL A 52 -2.27 4.85 0.76
C VAL A 52 -3.76 4.56 0.91
N ARG A 53 -4.61 5.50 0.49
CA ARG A 53 -6.07 5.31 0.56
C ARG A 53 -6.50 4.11 -0.28
N ASN A 54 -5.95 3.95 -1.48
CA ASN A 54 -6.28 2.82 -2.33
C ASN A 54 -5.77 1.48 -1.76
N ALA A 55 -4.53 1.44 -1.28
CA ALA A 55 -3.97 0.27 -0.60
C ALA A 55 -4.83 -0.17 0.60
N ARG A 56 -5.31 0.77 1.42
CA ARG A 56 -6.20 0.47 2.55
C ARG A 56 -7.55 -0.09 2.11
N LEU A 57 -8.11 0.41 1.00
CA LEU A 57 -9.35 -0.12 0.43
C LEU A 57 -9.19 -1.58 0.00
N TRP A 58 -8.07 -1.90 -0.65
CA TRP A 58 -7.76 -3.27 -1.03
C TRP A 58 -7.50 -4.17 0.17
N ALA A 59 -6.74 -3.72 1.17
CA ALA A 59 -6.53 -4.47 2.40
C ALA A 59 -7.87 -4.83 3.07
N LYS A 60 -8.78 -3.85 3.20
CA LYS A 60 -10.14 -4.09 3.71
C LYS A 60 -10.92 -5.08 2.85
N ARG A 61 -10.82 -4.98 1.52
CA ARG A 61 -11.50 -5.89 0.57
C ARG A 61 -11.01 -7.33 0.69
N PHE A 62 -9.73 -7.53 1.03
CA PHE A 62 -9.15 -8.84 1.28
C PHE A 62 -9.33 -9.34 2.72
N GLY A 63 -10.04 -8.60 3.57
CA GLY A 63 -10.19 -8.97 4.99
C GLY A 63 -8.87 -8.91 5.78
N LEU A 64 -7.91 -8.10 5.30
CA LEU A 64 -6.61 -7.92 5.94
C LEU A 64 -6.65 -6.73 6.89
N THR A 65 -6.03 -6.90 8.06
CA THR A 65 -5.80 -5.80 9.01
C THR A 65 -4.44 -5.19 8.73
N VAL A 66 -4.42 -3.91 8.35
CA VAL A 66 -3.16 -3.18 8.11
C VAL A 66 -2.51 -2.86 9.45
N THR A 67 -1.36 -3.47 9.74
CA THR A 67 -0.63 -3.24 11.00
C THR A 67 0.45 -2.18 10.88
N ARG A 68 0.99 -1.99 9.68
CA ARG A 68 2.04 -1.00 9.41
C ARG A 68 1.91 -0.46 8.00
N ALA A 69 2.01 0.86 7.83
CA ALA A 69 2.24 1.46 6.53
C ALA A 69 3.69 1.93 6.51
N PHE A 70 4.56 1.20 5.81
CA PHE A 70 5.92 1.63 5.57
C PHE A 70 5.89 2.73 4.52
N LEU A 71 6.23 3.93 4.99
CA LEU A 71 6.33 5.14 4.20
C LEU A 71 7.82 5.44 4.17
N PRO A 72 8.57 5.02 3.12
CA PRO A 72 9.94 5.46 2.98
C PRO A 72 9.97 6.99 2.98
N GLU A 73 11.08 7.57 3.43
CA GLU A 73 11.33 9.00 3.36
C GLU A 73 11.49 9.43 1.90
N PHE A 74 10.39 9.43 1.17
CA PHE A 74 10.29 10.01 -0.16
C PHE A 74 9.97 11.49 -0.01
N ARG A 75 10.47 12.29 -0.94
CA ARG A 75 10.08 13.70 -1.04
C ARG A 75 8.57 13.76 -1.33
N ASP A 76 7.84 14.47 -0.47
CA ASP A 76 6.52 14.98 -0.81
C ASP A 76 6.78 16.06 -1.89
N ASP A 77 6.48 15.76 -3.15
CA ASP A 77 6.35 16.79 -4.18
C ASP A 77 5.11 17.61 -3.80
N GLY A 78 5.34 18.78 -3.22
CA GLY A 78 4.30 19.74 -2.85
C GLY A 78 3.44 20.16 -4.03
#